data_AF-A0A1H6R349-F1
#
_entry.id   AF-A0A1H6R349-F1
#
_cell.length_a   1.000
_cell.length_b   1.000
_cell.length_c   1.000
_cell.angle_alpha   90.00
_cell.angle_beta   90.00
_cell.angle_gamma   90.00
#
_symmetry.space_group_name_H-M   'P 1'
#
loop_
_entity.id
_entity.type
_entity.pdbx_description
1 polymer ?
#
loop_
_entity_poly.entity_id
_entity_poly.type
_entity_poly.pdbx_seq_one_letter_code
_entity_poly.pdbx_strand_id
1 'polypeptide(L)'
;MSNKIAYPVVLTPDECGYLVYVPAFNIDTSGENMADAMEMARDAIGIIGIEYQDQGIELPSVDSGKIVTEKDDIVTYVDIDFDTYRLKCDNKKVRKNVTIPYYLNVKAEKLGLNFSRILEEALLAKVGY
;
A
#
# COMPACT_ATOMS: atom_id res chain seq x y z
N MET A 1 13.64 2.52 -8.16
CA MET A 1 13.18 1.38 -8.98
C MET A 1 11.87 0.96 -8.36
N SER A 2 10.76 0.90 -9.10
CA SER A 2 9.47 0.53 -8.53
C SER A 2 9.55 -0.91 -8.04
N ASN A 3 9.48 -1.12 -6.72
CA ASN A 3 9.52 -2.44 -6.09
C ASN A 3 8.13 -3.09 -6.17
N LYS A 4 7.63 -3.19 -7.41
CA LYS A 4 6.30 -3.64 -7.73
C LYS A 4 6.33 -5.13 -8.06
N ILE A 5 5.60 -5.91 -7.27
CA ILE A 5 5.58 -7.37 -7.33
C ILE A 5 4.10 -7.80 -7.34
N ALA A 6 3.80 -8.95 -7.94
CA ALA A 6 2.47 -9.54 -7.89
C ALA A 6 2.54 -10.93 -7.26
N TYR A 7 1.77 -11.16 -6.20
CA TYR A 7 1.71 -12.44 -5.50
C TYR A 7 0.45 -13.21 -5.91
N PRO A 8 0.53 -14.53 -6.05
CA PRO A 8 -0.65 -15.36 -6.23
C PRO A 8 -1.51 -15.31 -4.97
N VAL A 9 -2.82 -15.22 -5.15
CA VAL A 9 -3.82 -15.32 -4.08
C VAL A 9 -4.91 -16.30 -4.51
N VAL A 10 -5.44 -17.03 -3.54
CA VAL A 10 -6.55 -17.96 -3.72
C VAL A 10 -7.78 -17.32 -3.09
N LEU A 11 -8.83 -17.11 -3.88
CA LEU A 11 -10.12 -16.66 -3.40
C LEU A 11 -11.10 -17.83 -3.35
N THR A 12 -11.64 -18.10 -2.18
CA THR A 12 -12.65 -19.11 -1.94
C THR A 12 -13.98 -18.41 -1.67
N PRO A 13 -15.02 -18.63 -2.49
CA PRO A 13 -16.35 -18.10 -2.23
C PRO A 13 -16.89 -18.58 -0.88
N ASP A 14 -17.45 -17.67 -0.09
CA ASP A 14 -18.10 -17.95 1.19
C ASP A 14 -19.51 -17.32 1.23
N GLU A 15 -20.34 -17.68 2.22
CA GLU A 15 -21.75 -17.27 2.32
C GLU A 15 -21.98 -15.75 2.20
N CYS A 16 -21.01 -14.96 2.66
CA CYS A 16 -21.08 -13.50 2.72
C CYS A 16 -19.95 -12.78 1.96
N GLY A 17 -19.24 -13.44 1.03
CA GLY A 17 -18.15 -12.80 0.29
C GLY A 17 -17.09 -13.78 -0.21
N TYR A 18 -15.82 -13.42 0.00
CA TYR A 18 -14.66 -14.23 -0.39
C TYR A 18 -13.65 -14.31 0.75
N LEU A 19 -13.25 -15.52 1.09
CA LEU A 19 -12.03 -15.76 1.84
C LEU A 19 -10.84 -15.66 0.88
N VAL A 20 -9.76 -15.02 1.30
CA VAL A 20 -8.54 -14.85 0.50
C VAL A 20 -7.34 -15.38 1.25
N TYR A 21 -6.63 -16.30 0.62
CA TYR A 21 -5.37 -16.84 1.12
C TYR A 21 -4.20 -16.38 0.26
N VAL A 22 -3.11 -15.96 0.88
CA VAL A 22 -1.86 -15.59 0.21
C VAL A 22 -0.76 -16.61 0.58
N PRO A 23 -0.47 -17.59 -0.29
CA PRO A 23 0.44 -18.69 0.02
C PRO A 23 1.86 -18.26 0.40
N ALA A 24 2.39 -17.22 -0.25
CA ALA A 24 3.77 -16.76 -0.05
C ALA A 24 4.04 -16.25 1.36
N PHE A 25 3.04 -15.61 1.97
CA PHE A 25 3.12 -15.06 3.32
C PHE A 25 2.44 -15.97 4.35
N ASN A 26 1.73 -17.01 3.90
CA ASN A 26 0.89 -17.87 4.72
C ASN A 26 -0.08 -17.05 5.60
N ILE A 27 -0.83 -16.15 4.96
CA ILE A 27 -1.81 -15.27 5.61
C ILE A 27 -3.18 -15.39 4.95
N ASP A 28 -4.21 -15.17 5.75
CA ASP A 28 -5.61 -15.16 5.35
C ASP A 28 -6.22 -13.77 5.57
N THR A 29 -7.14 -13.39 4.71
CA THR A 29 -7.99 -12.21 4.84
C THR A 29 -9.33 -12.48 4.17
N SER A 30 -10.27 -11.54 4.21
CA SER A 30 -11.58 -11.72 3.57
C SER A 30 -12.14 -10.38 3.10
N GLY A 31 -13.06 -10.43 2.15
CA GLY A 31 -13.79 -9.24 1.68
C GLY A 31 -15.24 -9.58 1.33
N GLU A 32 -16.11 -8.57 1.41
CA GLU A 32 -17.56 -8.70 1.19
C GLU A 32 -17.90 -8.99 -0.28
N ASN A 33 -17.02 -8.60 -1.20
CA ASN A 33 -17.14 -8.82 -2.64
C ASN A 33 -15.76 -8.96 -3.28
N MET A 34 -15.71 -9.29 -4.58
CA MET A 34 -14.45 -9.53 -5.30
C MET A 34 -13.48 -8.33 -5.23
N ALA A 35 -13.97 -7.11 -5.41
CA ALA A 35 -13.12 -5.92 -5.43
C ALA A 35 -12.55 -5.64 -4.03
N ASP A 36 -13.40 -5.74 -3.01
CA ASP A 36 -13.01 -5.62 -1.61
C ASP A 36 -12.00 -6.70 -1.21
N ALA A 37 -12.25 -7.96 -1.58
CA ALA A 37 -11.33 -9.08 -1.33
C ALA A 37 -9.93 -8.85 -1.95
N MET A 38 -9.87 -8.29 -3.16
CA MET A 38 -8.61 -7.91 -3.80
C MET A 38 -7.91 -6.75 -3.09
N GLU A 39 -8.66 -5.78 -2.55
CA GLU A 39 -8.13 -4.69 -1.75
C GLU A 39 -7.56 -5.20 -0.42
N MET A 40 -8.33 -6.04 0.28
CA MET A 40 -7.94 -6.67 1.55
C MET A 40 -6.71 -7.56 1.38
N ALA A 41 -6.59 -8.29 0.26
CA ALA A 41 -5.39 -9.06 -0.06
C ALA A 41 -4.16 -8.17 -0.23
N ARG A 42 -4.30 -7.04 -0.95
CA ARG A 42 -3.22 -6.08 -1.15
C ARG A 42 -2.77 -5.47 0.17
N ASP A 43 -3.71 -5.14 1.04
CA ASP A 43 -3.41 -4.59 2.36
C ASP A 43 -2.69 -5.61 3.25
N ALA A 44 -3.18 -6.85 3.30
CA ALA A 44 -2.56 -7.92 4.06
C ALA A 44 -1.10 -8.17 3.61
N ILE A 45 -0.86 -8.25 2.29
CA ILE A 45 0.49 -8.39 1.72
C ILE A 45 1.35 -7.18 2.09
N GLY A 46 0.81 -5.97 1.93
CA GLY A 46 1.54 -4.72 2.18
C GLY A 46 1.98 -4.58 3.64
N ILE A 47 1.09 -4.86 4.59
CA ILE A 47 1.37 -4.77 6.03
C ILE A 47 2.46 -5.77 6.43
N ILE A 48 2.28 -7.05 6.09
CA ILE A 48 3.22 -8.11 6.49
C ILE A 48 4.57 -7.95 5.79
N GLY A 49 4.58 -7.56 4.52
CA GLY A 49 5.84 -7.34 3.82
C GLY A 49 6.64 -6.15 4.37
N ILE A 50 5.99 -5.07 4.82
CA ILE A 50 6.68 -3.99 5.54
C ILE A 50 7.23 -4.48 6.88
N GLU A 51 6.47 -5.28 7.62
CA GLU A 51 6.94 -5.86 8.89
C GLU A 51 8.21 -6.71 8.67
N TYR A 52 8.25 -7.54 7.62
CA TYR A 52 9.44 -8.32 7.27
C TYR A 52 10.63 -7.42 6.95
N GLN A 53 10.43 -6.37 6.16
CA GLN A 53 11.48 -5.39 5.85
C GLN A 53 12.01 -4.70 7.11
N ASP A 54 11.14 -4.32 8.04
CA ASP A 54 11.51 -3.66 9.30
C ASP A 54 12.27 -4.60 10.25
N GLN A 55 12.00 -5.91 10.17
CA GLN A 55 12.73 -6.95 10.89
C GLN A 55 14.00 -7.42 10.16
N GLY A 56 14.29 -6.90 8.96
CA GLY A 56 15.43 -7.32 8.14
C GLY A 56 15.28 -8.71 7.53
N ILE A 57 14.04 -9.21 7.43
CA ILE A 57 13.68 -10.48 6.79
C ILE A 57 13.46 -10.21 5.30
N GLU A 58 14.02 -11.07 4.44
CA GLU A 58 13.78 -10.99 3.00
C GLU A 58 12.32 -11.31 2.65
N LEU A 59 11.76 -10.59 1.67
CA LEU A 59 10.42 -10.88 1.18
C LEU A 59 10.38 -12.28 0.54
N PRO A 60 9.32 -13.05 0.77
CA PRO A 60 9.16 -14.36 0.15
C PRO A 60 9.12 -14.24 -1.39
N SER A 61 9.59 -15.28 -2.08
CA SER A 61 9.46 -15.35 -3.55
C SER A 61 7.98 -15.44 -3.94
N VAL A 62 7.60 -14.92 -5.12
CA VAL A 62 6.22 -15.03 -5.64
C VAL A 62 5.73 -16.47 -5.80
N ASP A 63 6.65 -17.40 -6.03
CA ASP A 63 6.37 -18.84 -6.17
C ASP A 63 6.46 -19.60 -4.83
N SER A 64 6.68 -18.89 -3.72
CA SER A 64 6.70 -19.50 -2.41
C SER A 64 5.28 -19.82 -1.94
N GLY A 65 5.16 -20.96 -1.25
CA GLY A 65 3.87 -21.49 -0.81
C GLY A 65 3.22 -22.42 -1.84
N LYS A 66 2.41 -23.35 -1.34
CA LYS A 66 1.69 -24.31 -2.18
C LYS A 66 0.30 -23.74 -2.47
N ILE A 67 -0.01 -23.53 -3.74
CA ILE A 67 -1.37 -23.22 -4.18
C ILE A 67 -2.18 -24.51 -4.13
N VAL A 68 -3.07 -24.60 -3.15
CA VAL A 68 -4.08 -25.65 -3.03
C VAL A 68 -5.41 -25.01 -3.36
N THR A 69 -6.19 -25.67 -4.23
CA THR A 69 -7.48 -25.17 -4.68
C THR A 69 -8.51 -26.28 -4.61
N GLU A 70 -9.72 -25.90 -4.26
CA GLU A 70 -10.92 -26.72 -4.32
C GLU A 70 -11.81 -26.32 -5.49
N LYS A 71 -12.97 -26.96 -5.61
CA LYS A 71 -13.93 -26.64 -6.66
C LYS A 71 -14.52 -25.25 -6.38
N ASP A 72 -14.54 -24.41 -7.41
CA ASP A 72 -15.05 -23.03 -7.40
C ASP A 72 -14.10 -21.96 -6.83
N ASP A 73 -12.88 -22.35 -6.43
CA ASP A 73 -11.81 -21.39 -6.08
C ASP A 73 -11.32 -20.60 -7.31
N ILE A 74 -10.95 -19.35 -7.06
CA ILE A 74 -10.39 -18.45 -8.07
C ILE A 74 -8.94 -18.14 -7.69
N VAL A 75 -8.00 -18.52 -8.54
CA VAL A 75 -6.60 -18.12 -8.41
C VAL A 75 -6.36 -16.88 -9.25
N THR A 76 -5.83 -15.83 -8.63
CA THR A 76 -5.45 -14.59 -9.31
C THR A 76 -4.16 -14.04 -8.74
N TYR A 77 -3.66 -12.96 -9.32
CA TYR A 77 -2.49 -12.24 -8.83
C TYR A 77 -2.89 -10.86 -8.31
N VAL A 78 -2.35 -10.48 -7.16
CA VAL A 78 -2.54 -9.16 -6.57
C VAL A 78 -1.22 -8.42 -6.58
N ASP A 79 -1.23 -7.22 -7.17
CA ASP A 79 -0.07 -6.35 -7.26
C ASP A 79 0.13 -5.52 -5.99
N ILE A 80 1.38 -5.39 -5.56
CA ILE A 80 1.81 -4.56 -4.44
C ILE A 80 3.07 -3.78 -4.84
N ASP A 81 3.10 -2.50 -4.53
CA ASP A 81 4.31 -1.67 -4.57
C ASP A 81 4.67 -1.33 -3.12
N PHE A 82 5.67 -2.04 -2.55
CA PHE A 82 6.00 -1.91 -1.14
C PHE A 82 6.50 -0.52 -0.76
N ASP A 83 7.18 0.19 -1.68
CA ASP A 83 7.67 1.54 -1.43
C ASP A 83 6.49 2.51 -1.29
N THR A 84 5.54 2.42 -2.22
CA THR A 84 4.30 3.20 -2.20
C THR A 84 3.43 2.84 -0.99
N TYR A 85 3.30 1.54 -0.69
CA TYR A 85 2.50 1.09 0.43
C TYR A 85 3.09 1.58 1.76
N ARG A 86 4.42 1.54 1.89
CA ARG A 86 5.13 2.08 3.06
C ARG A 86 4.87 3.56 3.23
N LEU A 87 4.90 4.35 2.17
CA LEU A 87 4.56 5.77 2.23
C LEU A 87 3.10 6.02 2.68
N LYS A 88 2.15 5.16 2.31
CA LYS A 88 0.77 5.25 2.78
C LYS A 88 0.62 4.91 4.27
N CYS A 89 1.34 3.90 4.74
CA CYS A 89 1.33 3.52 6.16
C CYS A 89 2.09 4.53 7.04
N ASP A 90 3.15 5.12 6.52
CA ASP A 90 4.03 6.04 7.24
C ASP A 90 3.41 7.45 7.27
N ASN A 91 2.35 7.63 8.07
CA ASN A 91 1.68 8.92 8.35
C ASN A 91 2.56 9.90 9.16
N LYS A 92 3.87 9.67 9.20
CA LYS A 92 4.80 10.44 10.00
C LYS A 92 5.02 11.81 9.36
N LYS A 93 4.47 12.84 10.00
CA LYS A 93 4.74 14.23 9.63
C LYS A 93 6.19 14.59 9.95
N VAL A 94 6.98 14.87 8.90
CA VAL A 94 8.36 15.34 9.05
C VAL A 94 8.41 16.85 8.90
N ARG A 95 8.94 17.55 9.91
CA ARG A 95 9.18 18.99 9.81
C ARG A 95 10.29 19.30 8.80
N LYS A 96 10.00 20.17 7.84
CA LYS A 96 10.98 20.70 6.88
C LYS A 96 11.18 22.20 7.10
N ASN A 97 12.44 22.63 7.08
CA ASN A 97 12.78 24.05 7.07
C ASN A 97 13.00 24.45 5.61
N VAL A 98 12.31 25.49 5.14
CA VAL A 98 12.37 25.96 3.75
C VAL A 98 12.76 27.43 3.71
N THR A 99 13.43 27.83 2.63
CA THR A 99 13.77 29.23 2.36
C THR A 99 12.92 29.72 1.20
N ILE A 100 12.17 30.79 1.43
CA ILE A 100 11.32 31.44 0.42
C ILE A 100 11.58 32.94 0.38
N PRO A 101 11.34 33.61 -0.76
CA PRO A 101 11.45 35.07 -0.83
C PRO A 101 10.53 35.77 0.18
N TYR A 102 11.02 36.82 0.83
CA TYR A 102 10.28 37.56 1.87
C TYR A 102 8.92 38.08 1.37
N TYR A 103 8.87 38.63 0.15
CA TYR A 103 7.62 39.15 -0.42
C TYR A 103 6.55 38.05 -0.56
N LEU A 104 6.96 36.81 -0.81
CA LEU A 104 6.06 35.67 -0.97
C LEU A 104 5.49 35.24 0.38
N ASN A 105 6.33 35.22 1.43
CA ASN A 105 5.90 34.92 2.79
C ASN A 105 4.83 35.91 3.25
N VAL A 106 5.09 37.21 3.12
CA VAL A 106 4.15 38.27 3.53
C VAL A 106 2.82 38.15 2.78
N LYS A 107 2.85 37.86 1.48
CA LYS A 107 1.63 37.70 0.68
C LYS A 107 0.85 36.45 1.09
N ALA A 108 1.53 35.33 1.34
CA ALA A 108 0.92 34.08 1.75
C ALA A 108 0.29 34.17 3.16
N GLU A 109 0.97 34.80 4.11
CA GLU A 109 0.46 35.03 5.47
C GLU A 109 -0.79 35.92 5.46
N LYS A 110 -0.79 37.00 4.67
CA LYS A 110 -1.97 37.88 4.52
C LYS A 110 -3.19 37.15 3.97
N LEU A 111 -2.96 36.13 3.12
CA LEU A 111 -4.00 35.28 2.56
C LEU A 111 -4.39 34.12 3.48
N GLY A 112 -3.74 33.97 4.65
CA GLY A 112 -4.01 32.89 5.61
C GLY A 112 -3.62 31.51 5.09
N LEU A 113 -2.63 31.42 4.19
CA LEU A 113 -2.26 30.17 3.55
C LEU A 113 -1.54 29.22 4.51
N ASN A 114 -1.86 27.93 4.42
CA ASN A 114 -1.14 26.88 5.13
C ASN A 114 0.05 26.39 4.31
N PHE A 115 1.25 26.85 4.67
CA PHE A 115 2.49 26.52 3.97
C PHE A 115 2.76 25.01 3.88
N SER A 116 2.51 24.27 4.97
CA SER A 116 2.73 22.82 5.01
C SER A 116 1.83 22.10 4.02
N ARG A 117 0.55 22.48 3.96
CA ARG A 117 -0.43 21.88 3.03
C ARG A 117 -0.12 22.22 1.58
N ILE A 118 0.24 23.48 1.28
CA ILE A 118 0.62 23.88 -0.07
C ILE A 118 1.88 23.14 -0.53
N LEU A 119 2.86 22.98 0.37
CA LEU A 119 4.08 22.23 0.06
C LEU A 119 3.75 20.76 -0.23
N GLU A 120 2.88 20.14 0.57
CA GLU A 120 2.42 18.77 0.38
C GLU A 120 1.71 18.58 -0.97
N GLU A 121 0.71 19.42 -1.28
CA GLU A 121 -0.02 19.39 -2.55
C GLU A 121 0.92 19.58 -3.75
N ALA A 122 1.86 20.53 -3.68
CA ALA A 122 2.83 20.78 -4.73
C ALA A 122 3.81 19.62 -4.92
N LEU A 123 4.21 18.94 -3.83
CA LEU A 123 5.07 17.77 -3.89
C LEU A 123 4.32 16.60 -4.51
N LEU A 124 3.11 16.28 -4.06
CA LEU A 124 2.26 15.20 -4.61
C LEU A 124 2.10 15.33 -6.13
N ALA A 125 1.75 16.54 -6.59
CA ALA A 125 1.63 16.84 -8.02
C ALA A 125 2.93 16.65 -8.82
N LYS A 126 4.10 16.75 -8.17
CA LYS A 126 5.42 16.56 -8.81
C LYS A 126 5.92 15.14 -8.75
N VAL A 127 5.64 14.41 -7.67
CA VAL A 127 6.06 13.00 -7.51
C VAL A 127 5.10 12.02 -8.18
N GLY A 128 3.89 12.46 -8.56
CA GLY A 128 2.95 11.66 -9.36
C GLY A 128 2.03 10.76 -8.53
N TYR A 129 1.58 11.26 -7.38
CA TYR A 129 0.53 10.65 -6.55
C TYR A 129 -0.78 11.42 -6.66
#